data_AF-A0A948F4W7-F1
#
_entry.id   AF-A0A948F4W7-F1
#
_cell.length_a   1.000
_cell.length_b   1.000
_cell.length_c   1.000
_cell.angle_alpha   90.00
_cell.angle_beta   90.00
_cell.angle_gamma   90.00
#
_symmetry.space_group_name_H-M   'P 1'
#
loop_
_entity.id
_entity.type
_entity.pdbx_description
1 polymer ?
#
loop_
_entity_poly.entity_id
_entity_poly.type
_entity_poly.pdbx_seq_one_letter_code
_entity_poly.pdbx_strand_id
1 'polypeptide(L)'
;MLALFIVAAAAAAWFVFSQIRTVLARFERDGYKVVTQRIIDVREPITEPTIFFGQDVRVRQGSTRGLAFLCQAAEIEGHVEGNVHFMGQFLTIRKGALLERDLDVKGQVITVFGEVRGNITGTYQVLHRPGQPGDTSR
;
A
#
# COMPACT_ATOMS: atom_id res chain seq x y z
N MET A 1 11.93 -14.25 33.58
CA MET A 1 11.68 -14.56 32.15
C MET A 1 10.49 -13.78 31.58
N LEU A 2 9.33 -13.71 32.25
CA LEU A 2 8.13 -12.96 31.79
C LEU A 2 8.37 -11.46 31.55
N ALA A 3 9.11 -10.78 32.44
CA ALA A 3 9.39 -9.34 32.33
C ALA A 3 10.25 -8.97 31.12
N LEU A 4 11.14 -9.88 30.67
CA LEU A 4 12.03 -9.63 29.52
C LEU A 4 11.23 -9.62 28.20
N PHE A 5 10.21 -10.49 28.08
CA PHE A 5 9.33 -10.55 26.91
C PHE A 5 8.44 -9.31 26.77
N ILE A 6 7.94 -8.76 27.88
CA ILE A 6 7.09 -7.56 27.88
C ILE A 6 7.89 -6.33 27.43
N VAL A 7 9.12 -6.18 27.91
CA VAL A 7 10.01 -5.07 27.51
C VAL A 7 10.39 -5.16 26.04
N ALA A 8 10.69 -6.37 25.54
CA ALA A 8 10.99 -6.58 24.12
C ALA A 8 9.79 -6.27 23.21
N ALA A 9 8.58 -6.69 23.59
CA ALA A 9 7.36 -6.39 22.84
C ALA A 9 7.04 -4.89 22.83
N ALA A 10 7.22 -4.19 23.95
CA ALA A 10 7.02 -2.75 24.05
C ALA A 10 8.03 -1.96 23.19
N ALA A 11 9.31 -2.36 23.19
CA ALA A 11 10.34 -1.74 22.36
C ALA A 11 10.09 -1.97 20.87
N ALA A 12 9.70 -3.19 20.47
CA ALA A 12 9.34 -3.50 19.09
C ALA A 12 8.11 -2.71 18.62
N ALA A 13 7.07 -2.62 19.46
CA ALA A 13 5.90 -1.82 19.18
C ALA A 13 6.27 -0.34 19.01
N TRP A 14 7.05 0.22 19.95
CA TRP A 14 7.50 1.62 19.87
C TRP A 14 8.30 1.93 18.61
N PHE A 15 9.20 1.02 18.19
CA PHE A 15 9.98 1.16 16.97
C PHE A 15 9.10 1.14 15.70
N VAL A 16 8.12 0.24 15.63
CA VAL A 16 7.17 0.21 14.51
C VAL A 16 6.32 1.49 14.48
N PHE A 17 5.86 1.95 15.65
CA PHE A 17 5.10 3.19 15.76
C PHE A 17 5.89 4.44 15.33
N SER A 18 7.19 4.51 15.63
CA SER A 18 8.03 5.66 15.23
C SER A 18 8.26 5.70 13.72
N GLN A 19 8.41 4.54 13.07
CA GLN A 19 8.51 4.43 11.62
C GLN A 19 7.20 4.87 10.94
N ILE A 20 6.05 4.39 11.44
CA ILE A 20 4.71 4.78 10.93
C ILE A 20 4.52 6.29 11.02
N ARG A 21 4.86 6.90 12.16
CA ARG A 21 4.74 8.35 12.34
C ARG A 21 5.64 9.14 11.40
N THR A 22 6.87 8.69 11.18
CA THR A 22 7.80 9.35 10.25
C THR A 22 7.25 9.33 8.83
N VAL A 23 6.66 8.20 8.41
CA VAL A 23 6.05 8.07 7.08
C VAL A 23 4.82 8.96 6.94
N LEU A 24 3.89 8.92 7.91
CA LEU A 24 2.70 9.78 7.91
C LEU A 24 3.08 11.27 7.87
N ALA A 25 4.04 11.69 8.71
CA ALA A 25 4.49 13.08 8.76
C ALA A 25 5.19 13.55 7.47
N ARG A 26 5.77 12.63 6.68
CA ARG A 26 6.25 12.97 5.34
C ARG A 26 5.08 13.24 4.40
N PHE A 27 4.12 12.33 4.32
CA PHE A 27 2.97 12.48 3.40
C PHE A 27 2.09 13.68 3.77
N GLU A 28 1.86 13.94 5.05
CA GLU A 28 1.16 15.15 5.51
C GLU A 28 1.87 16.43 5.06
N ARG A 29 3.20 16.49 5.16
CA ARG A 29 3.99 17.63 4.64
C ARG A 29 3.91 17.76 3.12
N ASP A 30 3.82 16.64 2.42
CA ASP A 30 3.66 16.59 0.96
C ASP A 30 2.19 16.88 0.53
N GLY A 31 1.32 17.24 1.48
CA GLY A 31 -0.06 17.67 1.22
C GLY A 31 -1.07 16.53 1.11
N TYR A 32 -0.73 15.32 1.57
CA TYR A 32 -1.66 14.20 1.56
C TYR A 32 -2.69 14.33 2.68
N LYS A 33 -3.95 14.09 2.32
CA LYS A 33 -5.03 13.89 3.28
C LYS A 33 -4.90 12.52 3.93
N VAL A 34 -5.01 12.47 5.26
CA VAL A 34 -4.95 11.21 6.02
C VAL A 34 -6.36 10.67 6.24
N VAL A 35 -6.58 9.40 5.86
CA VAL A 35 -7.81 8.65 6.14
C VAL A 35 -7.47 7.48 7.05
N THR A 36 -7.96 7.51 8.28
CA THR A 36 -7.66 6.49 9.30
C THR A 36 -8.92 5.74 9.72
N GLN A 37 -9.02 4.46 9.35
CA GLN A 37 -10.07 3.55 9.81
C GLN A 37 -9.56 2.11 9.77
N ARG A 38 -10.21 1.20 10.52
CA ARG A 38 -9.82 -0.22 10.50
C ARG A 38 -10.03 -0.85 9.12
N ILE A 39 -11.17 -0.59 8.50
CA ILE A 39 -11.54 -1.06 7.16
C ILE A 39 -11.96 0.18 6.37
N ILE A 40 -11.38 0.36 5.20
CA ILE A 40 -11.63 1.50 4.31
C ILE A 40 -12.10 0.95 2.96
N ASP A 41 -13.33 1.26 2.54
CA ASP A 41 -13.88 0.91 1.21
C ASP A 41 -14.27 2.22 0.50
N VAL A 42 -13.36 2.73 -0.33
CA VAL A 42 -13.56 3.98 -1.10
C VAL A 42 -14.25 3.66 -2.41
N ARG A 43 -15.52 4.07 -2.50
CA ARG A 43 -16.39 3.82 -3.67
C ARG A 43 -16.46 4.97 -4.65
N GLU A 44 -15.94 6.12 -4.27
CA GLU A 44 -15.95 7.35 -5.07
C GLU A 44 -14.54 7.65 -5.60
N PRO A 45 -14.41 8.39 -6.72
CA PRO A 45 -13.10 8.82 -7.21
C PRO A 45 -12.38 9.72 -6.19
N ILE A 46 -11.08 9.49 -6.01
CA ILE A 46 -10.25 10.33 -5.15
C ILE A 46 -9.63 11.46 -6.00
N THR A 47 -9.80 12.71 -5.56
CA THR A 47 -9.36 13.90 -6.33
C THR A 47 -8.21 14.66 -5.69
N GLU A 48 -7.75 14.23 -4.52
CA GLU A 48 -6.67 14.84 -3.74
C GLU A 48 -5.65 13.76 -3.31
N PRO A 49 -4.35 14.10 -3.16
CA PRO A 49 -3.37 13.15 -2.66
C PRO A 49 -3.82 12.59 -1.31
N THR A 50 -3.85 11.26 -1.17
CA THR A 50 -4.48 10.63 0.00
C THR A 50 -3.63 9.48 0.53
N ILE A 51 -3.42 9.46 1.85
CA ILE A 51 -2.81 8.35 2.57
C ILE A 51 -3.86 7.62 3.41
N PHE A 52 -3.95 6.32 3.21
CA PHE A 52 -4.84 5.43 3.95
C PHE A 52 -4.07 4.72 5.05
N PHE A 53 -4.56 4.82 6.29
CA PHE A 53 -4.01 4.12 7.44
C PHE A 53 -5.06 3.18 8.05
N GLY A 54 -4.86 1.87 7.93
CA GLY A 54 -5.87 0.88 8.31
C GLY A 54 -5.40 -0.57 8.30
N GLN A 55 -6.32 -1.54 8.38
CA GLN A 55 -6.02 -2.96 8.20
C GLN A 55 -6.27 -3.41 6.75
N ASP A 56 -7.48 -3.15 6.25
CA ASP A 56 -7.90 -3.46 4.86
C ASP A 56 -8.35 -2.17 4.17
N VAL A 57 -7.79 -1.89 3.00
CA VAL A 57 -8.09 -0.70 2.20
C VAL A 57 -8.45 -1.11 0.79
N ARG A 58 -9.62 -0.68 0.30
CA ARG A 58 -10.08 -0.93 -1.06
C ARG A 58 -10.42 0.38 -1.75
N VAL A 59 -9.83 0.60 -2.92
CA VAL A 59 -10.07 1.78 -3.76
C VAL A 59 -10.72 1.31 -5.05
N ARG A 60 -12.01 1.59 -5.20
CA ARG A 60 -12.81 1.06 -6.32
C ARG A 60 -12.69 1.86 -7.61
N GLN A 61 -12.79 3.19 -7.49
CA GLN A 61 -12.83 4.08 -8.65
C GLN A 61 -11.46 4.65 -9.03
N GLY A 62 -10.45 4.50 -8.16
CA GLY A 62 -9.10 5.01 -8.40
C GLY A 62 -8.92 6.46 -7.95
N SER A 63 -7.99 7.18 -8.57
CA SER A 63 -7.55 8.50 -8.15
C SER A 63 -6.90 9.29 -9.29
N THR A 64 -7.21 10.58 -9.39
CA THR A 64 -6.48 11.51 -10.29
C THR A 64 -5.19 12.05 -9.65
N ARG A 65 -4.87 11.59 -8.44
CA ARG A 65 -3.71 12.01 -7.63
C ARG A 65 -2.98 10.80 -7.05
N GLY A 66 -1.81 11.06 -6.46
CA GLY A 66 -1.02 10.02 -5.79
C GLY A 66 -1.71 9.43 -4.57
N LEU A 67 -1.50 8.14 -4.34
CA LEU A 67 -2.06 7.39 -3.23
C LEU A 67 -0.95 6.77 -2.38
N ALA A 68 -1.13 6.76 -1.06
CA ALA A 68 -0.27 6.04 -0.15
C ALA A 68 -1.10 5.10 0.75
N PHE A 69 -0.54 3.93 1.05
CA PHE A 69 -1.20 2.88 1.81
C PHE A 69 -0.28 2.43 2.93
N LEU A 70 -0.69 2.68 4.17
CA LEU A 70 -0.14 2.05 5.38
C LEU A 70 -1.19 1.09 5.93
N CYS A 71 -1.17 -0.14 5.48
CA CYS A 71 -2.17 -1.13 5.89
C CYS A 71 -1.64 -2.56 5.85
N GLN A 72 -2.42 -3.54 6.31
CA GLN A 72 -2.05 -4.95 6.15
C GLN A 72 -2.33 -5.41 4.72
N ALA A 73 -3.52 -5.08 4.20
CA ALA A 73 -3.95 -5.44 2.85
C ALA A 73 -4.51 -4.22 2.11
N ALA A 74 -4.16 -4.10 0.82
CA ALA A 74 -4.74 -3.10 -0.08
C ALA A 74 -5.21 -3.73 -1.40
N GLU A 75 -6.34 -3.26 -1.91
CA GLU A 75 -6.82 -3.58 -3.26
C GLU A 75 -7.13 -2.31 -4.04
N ILE A 76 -6.65 -2.25 -5.28
CA ILE A 76 -6.93 -1.16 -6.22
C ILE A 76 -7.66 -1.74 -7.43
N GLU A 77 -8.89 -1.30 -7.66
CA GLU A 77 -9.73 -1.71 -8.81
C GLU A 77 -9.75 -0.67 -9.93
N GLY A 78 -9.51 0.60 -9.60
CA GLY A 78 -9.64 1.73 -10.53
C GLY A 78 -8.34 2.22 -11.16
N HIS A 79 -8.46 3.34 -11.86
CA HIS A 79 -7.35 4.03 -12.53
C HIS A 79 -6.66 5.02 -11.58
N VAL A 80 -5.33 4.96 -11.45
CA VAL A 80 -4.55 5.89 -10.63
C VAL A 80 -3.52 6.63 -11.50
N GLU A 81 -3.69 7.94 -11.63
CA GLU A 81 -2.83 8.81 -12.46
C GLU A 81 -1.53 9.23 -11.75
N GLY A 82 -1.51 9.14 -10.42
CA GLY A 82 -0.36 9.51 -9.60
C GLY A 82 0.51 8.32 -9.17
N ASN A 83 1.61 8.62 -8.46
CA ASN A 83 2.44 7.59 -7.84
C ASN A 83 1.64 6.85 -6.76
N VAL A 84 1.92 5.55 -6.62
CA VAL A 84 1.37 4.72 -5.56
C VAL A 84 2.49 4.28 -4.62
N HIS A 85 2.30 4.53 -3.33
CA HIS A 85 3.19 4.07 -2.26
C HIS A 85 2.48 3.04 -1.41
N PHE A 86 3.01 1.84 -1.29
CA PHE A 86 2.42 0.78 -0.47
C PHE A 86 3.39 0.30 0.60
N MET A 87 2.96 0.33 1.85
CA MET A 87 3.65 -0.30 2.98
C MET A 87 2.67 -1.21 3.72
N GLY A 88 2.84 -2.52 3.55
CA GLY A 88 1.91 -3.50 4.09
C GLY A 88 2.34 -4.96 3.92
N GLN A 89 1.39 -5.89 3.99
CA GLN A 89 1.67 -7.31 3.75
C GLN A 89 1.23 -7.74 2.35
N PHE A 90 0.02 -7.37 1.95
CA PHE A 90 -0.61 -7.80 0.69
C PHE A 90 -1.10 -6.61 -0.13
N LEU A 91 -0.64 -6.51 -1.39
CA LEU A 91 -1.18 -5.56 -2.34
C LEU A 91 -1.75 -6.31 -3.54
N THR A 92 -2.99 -6.00 -3.93
CA THR A 92 -3.60 -6.51 -5.16
C THR A 92 -3.97 -5.36 -6.08
N ILE A 93 -3.37 -5.30 -7.26
CA ILE A 93 -3.82 -4.47 -8.37
C ILE A 93 -4.77 -5.34 -9.21
N ARG A 94 -6.08 -5.07 -9.12
CA ARG A 94 -7.12 -5.92 -9.71
C ARG A 94 -7.14 -5.80 -11.23
N LYS A 95 -7.78 -6.78 -11.88
CA LYS A 95 -7.97 -6.77 -13.33
C LYS A 95 -8.74 -5.52 -13.76
N GLY A 96 -8.23 -4.82 -14.77
CA GLY A 96 -8.80 -3.55 -15.25
C GLY A 96 -8.31 -2.31 -14.51
N ALA A 97 -7.64 -2.46 -13.37
CA ALA A 97 -6.93 -1.35 -12.74
C ALA A 97 -5.71 -0.94 -13.59
N LEU A 98 -5.43 0.35 -13.61
CA LEU A 98 -4.29 0.94 -14.30
C LEU A 98 -3.57 1.88 -13.34
N LEU A 99 -2.27 1.71 -13.16
CA LEU A 99 -1.40 2.68 -12.50
C LEU A 99 -0.53 3.34 -13.58
N GLU A 100 -0.72 4.65 -13.80
CA GLU A 100 0.04 5.36 -14.86
C GLU A 100 1.49 5.64 -14.49
N ARG A 101 1.77 5.69 -13.18
CA ARG A 101 3.07 6.10 -12.64
C ARG A 101 3.70 4.99 -11.81
N ASP A 102 4.76 5.35 -11.09
CA ASP A 102 5.55 4.41 -10.32
C ASP A 102 4.76 3.84 -9.15
N LEU A 103 5.02 2.56 -8.87
CA LEU A 103 4.52 1.82 -7.74
C LEU A 103 5.70 1.48 -6.82
N ASP A 104 5.81 2.19 -5.70
CA ASP A 104 6.82 1.95 -4.68
C ASP A 104 6.24 1.06 -3.57
N VAL A 105 6.80 -0.13 -3.38
CA VAL A 105 6.25 -1.14 -2.47
C VAL A 105 7.21 -1.54 -1.38
N LYS A 106 6.68 -1.72 -0.18
CA LYS A 106 7.32 -2.41 0.93
C LYS A 106 6.33 -3.40 1.51
N GLY A 107 6.41 -4.65 1.07
CA GLY A 107 5.49 -5.68 1.54
C GLY A 107 5.94 -7.11 1.34
N GLN A 108 5.05 -8.07 1.54
CA GLN A 108 5.37 -9.49 1.41
C GLN A 108 4.96 -9.99 0.02
N VAL A 109 3.67 -9.84 -0.32
CA VAL A 109 3.11 -10.35 -1.57
C VAL A 109 2.45 -9.21 -2.34
N ILE A 110 2.90 -9.03 -3.57
CA ILE A 110 2.35 -8.05 -4.51
C ILE A 110 1.77 -8.83 -5.69
N THR A 111 0.47 -8.70 -5.91
CA THR A 111 -0.23 -9.37 -7.00
C THR A 111 -0.75 -8.33 -7.98
N VAL A 112 -0.32 -8.41 -9.24
CA VAL A 112 -0.69 -7.44 -10.27
C VAL A 112 -1.44 -8.16 -11.39
N PHE A 113 -2.77 -8.10 -11.34
CA PHE A 113 -3.67 -8.55 -12.41
C PHE A 113 -3.98 -7.44 -13.43
N GLY A 114 -3.86 -6.19 -13.01
CA GLY A 114 -4.03 -5.00 -13.85
C GLY A 114 -2.74 -4.58 -14.54
N GLU A 115 -2.66 -3.31 -14.93
CA GLU A 115 -1.50 -2.72 -15.60
C GLU A 115 -0.79 -1.71 -14.69
N VAL A 116 0.54 -1.76 -14.67
CA VAL A 116 1.39 -0.73 -14.08
C VAL A 116 2.33 -0.24 -15.18
N ARG A 117 2.16 1.01 -15.62
CA ARG A 117 2.97 1.61 -16.70
C ARG A 117 4.32 2.12 -16.22
N GLY A 118 4.38 2.59 -14.98
CA GLY A 118 5.62 3.00 -14.35
C GLY A 118 6.45 1.82 -13.87
N ASN A 119 7.47 2.13 -13.07
CA ASN A 119 8.33 1.12 -12.46
C ASN A 119 7.70 0.58 -11.18
N ILE A 120 7.88 -0.72 -10.92
CA ILE A 120 7.65 -1.28 -9.58
C ILE A 120 9.00 -1.28 -8.84
N THR A 121 9.11 -0.49 -7.78
CA THR A 121 10.33 -0.35 -6.96
C THR A 121 10.09 -0.76 -5.52
N GLY A 122 11.17 -0.89 -4.74
CA GLY A 122 11.11 -1.13 -3.30
C GLY A 122 11.45 -2.58 -2.92
N THR A 123 10.82 -3.10 -1.87
CA THR A 123 11.15 -4.41 -1.29
C THR A 123 9.90 -5.28 -1.15
N TYR A 124 9.91 -6.44 -1.80
CA TYR A 124 8.86 -7.46 -1.71
C TYR A 124 9.47 -8.87 -1.70
N GLN A 125 8.75 -9.83 -1.13
CA GLN A 125 9.18 -11.24 -1.15
C GLN A 125 8.70 -11.94 -2.42
N VAL A 126 7.46 -11.68 -2.81
CA VAL A 126 6.81 -12.28 -3.98
C VAL A 126 6.13 -11.19 -4.79
N LEU A 127 6.40 -11.17 -6.10
CA LEU A 127 5.64 -10.41 -7.09
C LEU A 127 5.00 -11.41 -8.05
N HIS A 128 3.68 -11.51 -8.01
CA HIS A 128 2.92 -12.38 -8.89
C HIS A 128 2.25 -11.56 -9.99
N ARG A 129 2.50 -11.94 -11.25
CA ARG A 129 1.97 -11.30 -12.46
C ARG A 129 1.42 -12.39 -13.38
N PRO A 130 0.16 -12.79 -13.18
CA PRO A 130 -0.42 -13.87 -13.97
C PRO A 130 -0.41 -13.52 -15.45
N GLY A 131 0.19 -14.39 -16.27
CA GLY A 131 0.28 -14.24 -17.73
C GLY A 131 1.60 -13.67 -18.26
N GLN A 132 2.58 -13.35 -17.40
CA GLN A 132 3.93 -13.00 -17.87
C GLN A 132 4.78 -14.27 -18.09
N PRO A 133 5.44 -14.45 -19.25
CA PRO A 133 6.27 -15.64 -19.51
C PRO A 133 7.40 -15.74 -18.47
N GLY A 134 7.42 -16.84 -17.70
CA GLY A 134 8.36 -17.06 -16.60
C GLY A 134 7.72 -17.24 -15.22
N ASP A 135 6.40 -17.09 -15.10
CA ASP A 135 5.66 -17.37 -13.87
C ASP A 135 5.51 -18.90 -13.66
N THR A 136 6.49 -19.52 -13.00
CA THR A 136 6.53 -20.98 -12.73
C THR A 136 5.95 -21.35 -11.37
N SER A 137 5.02 -20.59 -10.80
CA SER A 137 4.25 -21.07 -9.64
C SER A 137 3.08 -21.93 -10.10
N ARG A 138 3.34 -23.23 -10.29
CA ARG A 138 2.34 -24.30 -10.16
C ARG A 138 2.32 -24.80 -8.73
#